data_AF-A0A0N4T8T9-F1
#
_entry.id   AF-A0A0N4T8T9-F1
#
_cell.length_a   1.000
_cell.length_b   1.000
_cell.length_c   1.000
_cell.angle_alpha   90.00
_cell.angle_beta   90.00
_cell.angle_gamma   90.00
#
_symmetry.space_group_name_H-M   'P 1'
#
loop_
_entity.id
_entity.type
_entity.pdbx_description
1 polymer ?
#
loop_
_entity_poly.entity_id
_entity_poly.type
_entity_poly.pdbx_seq_one_letter_code
_entity_poly.pdbx_strand_id
1 'polypeptide(L)'
;VEKPPYEVTETGWGEFEIQIRIYFVDVNEKPVTAFHYLRLFQPQVTLPNGKTMVAAEYYDEIVFQEPTMSMYKVLSHLEGRKAEPRRFHTDFPFVRKRTQEMINNARSEINKEIQDLMDSLKAAHELIGKYSKEVDSLEAAAGNPEDGSFTCENSGQNTL
;
A
#
# COMPACT_ATOMS: atom_id res chain seq x y z
N VAL A 1 -22.59 -24.27 6.14
CA VAL A 1 -22.85 -24.98 4.86
C VAL A 1 -21.70 -25.96 4.64
N GLU A 2 -21.97 -27.26 4.59
CA GLU A 2 -20.92 -28.30 4.62
C GLU A 2 -20.61 -28.92 3.26
N LYS A 3 -21.43 -28.67 2.23
CA LYS A 3 -21.27 -29.20 0.87
C LYS A 3 -21.54 -28.10 -0.15
N PRO A 4 -20.91 -28.15 -1.34
CA PRO A 4 -21.17 -27.19 -2.40
C PRO A 4 -22.60 -27.35 -2.97
N PRO A 5 -23.22 -26.27 -3.48
CA PRO A 5 -22.72 -24.88 -3.49
C PRO A 5 -22.71 -24.25 -2.09
N TYR A 6 -21.66 -23.50 -1.77
CA TYR A 6 -21.50 -22.83 -0.47
C TYR A 6 -22.23 -21.48 -0.47
N GLU A 7 -23.56 -21.52 -0.53
CA GLU A 7 -24.42 -20.34 -0.61
C GLU A 7 -25.52 -20.35 0.46
N VAL A 8 -26.01 -19.16 0.80
CA VAL A 8 -27.13 -18.94 1.72
C VAL A 8 -28.06 -17.93 1.06
N THR A 9 -29.35 -18.25 0.99
CA THR A 9 -30.38 -17.35 0.44
C THR A 9 -31.33 -16.96 1.55
N GLU A 10 -31.42 -15.66 1.81
CA GLU A 10 -32.27 -15.07 2.84
C GLU A 10 -32.93 -13.79 2.31
N THR A 11 -33.99 -13.34 2.98
CA THR A 11 -34.68 -12.08 2.65
C THR A 11 -34.45 -11.04 3.73
N GLY A 12 -34.17 -9.80 3.33
CA GLY A 12 -33.97 -8.70 4.24
C GLY A 12 -34.00 -7.35 3.53
N TRP A 13 -33.94 -6.28 4.32
CA TRP A 13 -34.01 -4.89 3.84
C TRP A 13 -32.78 -4.07 4.23
N GLY A 14 -31.86 -4.65 5.02
CA GLY A 14 -30.65 -3.98 5.51
C GLY A 14 -29.38 -4.47 4.84
N GLU A 15 -28.41 -3.57 4.72
CA GLU A 15 -27.02 -3.88 4.38
C GLU A 15 -26.21 -4.06 5.68
N PHE A 16 -25.35 -5.08 5.72
CA PHE A 16 -24.51 -5.35 6.89
C PHE A 16 -23.28 -6.17 6.49
N GLU A 17 -22.27 -6.20 7.35
CA GLU A 17 -21.08 -7.03 7.16
C GLU A 17 -21.36 -8.48 7.57
N ILE A 18 -21.06 -9.41 6.66
CA ILE A 18 -21.16 -10.84 6.85
C ILE A 18 -19.75 -11.40 7.08
N GLN A 19 -19.55 -12.08 8.20
CA GLN A 19 -18.34 -12.86 8.44
C GLN A 19 -18.46 -14.25 7.81
N ILE A 20 -17.57 -14.56 6.85
CA ILE A 20 -17.47 -15.85 6.19
C ILE A 20 -16.27 -16.59 6.79
N ARG A 21 -16.49 -17.73 7.45
CA ARG A 21 -15.42 -18.61 7.95
C ARG A 21 -15.32 -19.86 7.10
N ILE A 22 -14.16 -20.05 6.49
CA ILE A 22 -13.84 -21.16 5.60
C ILE A 22 -13.01 -22.16 6.39
N TYR A 23 -13.53 -23.38 6.53
CA TYR A 23 -12.84 -24.50 7.14
C TYR A 23 -12.35 -25.45 6.05
N PHE A 24 -11.16 -25.98 6.22
CA PHE A 24 -10.54 -26.90 5.25
C PHE A 24 -10.81 -28.35 5.63
N VAL A 25 -10.59 -29.24 4.66
CA VAL A 25 -10.71 -30.69 4.87
C VAL A 25 -9.69 -31.22 5.88
N ASP A 26 -8.51 -30.60 5.95
CA ASP A 26 -7.57 -30.84 7.04
C ASP A 26 -7.89 -29.90 8.20
N VAL A 27 -8.31 -30.48 9.32
CA VAL A 27 -8.66 -29.76 10.56
C VAL A 27 -7.46 -29.07 11.22
N ASN A 28 -6.23 -29.47 10.86
CA ASN A 28 -5.01 -28.84 11.36
C ASN A 28 -4.67 -27.55 10.60
N GLU A 29 -5.29 -27.32 9.45
CA GLU A 29 -5.13 -26.08 8.70
C GLU A 29 -6.01 -24.98 9.30
N LYS A 30 -5.44 -23.79 9.50
CA LYS A 30 -6.15 -22.71 10.17
C LYS A 30 -7.32 -22.22 9.32
N PRO A 31 -8.53 -22.05 9.87
CA PRO A 31 -9.66 -21.50 9.12
C PRO A 31 -9.37 -20.08 8.61
N VAL A 32 -9.82 -19.79 7.38
CA VAL A 32 -9.74 -18.45 6.80
C VAL A 32 -11.03 -17.70 7.13
N THR A 33 -10.89 -16.46 7.58
CA THR A 33 -12.02 -15.55 7.81
C THR A 33 -11.98 -14.46 6.76
N ALA A 34 -13.06 -14.34 5.99
CA ALA A 34 -13.33 -13.23 5.09
C ALA A 34 -14.52 -12.42 5.62
N PHE A 35 -14.57 -11.15 5.24
CA PHE A 35 -15.69 -10.26 5.55
C PHE A 35 -16.26 -9.76 4.24
N HIS A 36 -17.58 -9.86 4.10
CA HIS A 36 -18.29 -9.43 2.91
C HIS A 36 -19.42 -8.50 3.30
N TYR A 37 -19.38 -7.27 2.82
CA TYR A 37 -20.45 -6.32 3.08
C TYR A 37 -21.62 -6.59 2.14
N LEU A 38 -22.75 -7.06 2.66
CA LEU A 38 -23.96 -7.33 1.88
C LEU A 38 -24.51 -6.02 1.31
N ARG A 39 -24.66 -5.95 -0.01
CA ARG A 39 -25.14 -4.78 -0.74
C ARG A 39 -26.51 -5.01 -1.34
N LEU A 40 -27.43 -4.09 -1.09
CA LEU A 40 -28.79 -4.05 -1.65
C LEU A 40 -29.01 -2.79 -2.50
N PHE A 41 -28.25 -1.71 -2.26
CA PHE A 41 -28.47 -0.40 -2.86
C PHE A 41 -27.29 0.06 -3.74
N GLN A 42 -26.85 -0.80 -4.66
CA GLN A 42 -25.79 -0.50 -5.62
C GLN A 42 -26.32 -0.45 -7.07
N PRO A 43 -25.55 0.12 -8.02
CA PRO A 43 -25.91 0.08 -9.43
C PRO A 43 -26.22 -1.35 -9.88
N GLN A 44 -27.39 -1.53 -10.48
CA GLN A 44 -27.85 -2.85 -10.89
C GLN A 44 -27.14 -3.31 -12.16
N VAL A 45 -26.82 -4.59 -12.23
CA VAL A 45 -26.35 -5.28 -13.42
C VAL A 45 -27.55 -5.84 -14.16
N THR A 46 -27.65 -5.54 -15.46
CA THR A 46 -28.68 -6.11 -16.34
C THR A 46 -28.20 -7.43 -16.92
N LEU A 47 -28.92 -8.51 -16.64
CA LEU A 47 -28.61 -9.83 -17.17
C LEU A 47 -29.09 -9.98 -18.63
N PRO A 48 -28.56 -10.97 -19.38
CA PRO A 48 -29.01 -11.25 -20.75
C PRO A 48 -30.50 -11.55 -20.89
N ASN A 49 -31.16 -11.94 -19.79
CA ASN A 49 -32.60 -12.21 -19.74
C ASN A 49 -33.45 -10.95 -19.40
N GLY A 50 -32.83 -9.76 -19.34
CA GLY A 50 -33.49 -8.49 -19.05
C GLY A 50 -33.79 -8.25 -17.56
N LYS A 51 -33.50 -9.20 -16.66
CA LYS A 51 -33.63 -8.98 -15.23
C LYS A 51 -32.48 -8.13 -14.72
N THR A 52 -32.76 -7.22 -13.80
CA THR A 52 -31.73 -6.47 -13.09
C THR A 52 -31.48 -7.09 -11.72
N MET A 53 -30.22 -7.10 -11.28
CA MET A 53 -29.85 -7.51 -9.93
C MET A 53 -28.69 -6.67 -9.41
N VAL A 54 -28.55 -6.63 -8.09
CA VAL A 54 -27.32 -6.13 -7.46
C VAL A 54 -26.36 -7.31 -7.31
N ALA A 55 -25.15 -7.16 -7.87
CA ALA A 55 -24.09 -8.15 -7.74
C ALA A 55 -22.86 -7.47 -7.14
N ALA A 56 -22.50 -7.87 -5.92
CA ALA A 56 -21.28 -7.46 -5.24
C ALA A 56 -20.40 -8.71 -5.09
N GLU A 57 -19.43 -8.87 -5.97
CA GLU A 57 -18.55 -10.04 -5.99
C GLU A 57 -17.10 -9.58 -5.85
N TYR A 58 -16.31 -10.33 -5.09
CA TYR A 58 -14.90 -10.03 -4.86
C TYR A 58 -14.07 -11.26 -5.19
N TYR A 59 -12.95 -11.05 -5.86
CA TYR A 59 -11.95 -12.08 -6.08
C TYR A 59 -10.94 -12.04 -4.93
N ASP A 60 -10.65 -13.20 -4.38
CA ASP A 60 -9.63 -13.36 -3.34
C ASP A 60 -8.84 -14.65 -3.58
N GLU A 61 -7.62 -14.70 -3.04
CA GLU A 61 -6.68 -15.82 -3.18
C GLU A 61 -6.32 -16.37 -1.81
N ILE A 62 -6.72 -17.63 -1.57
CA ILE A 62 -6.30 -18.36 -0.37
C ILE A 62 -4.91 -18.96 -0.66
N VAL A 63 -3.90 -18.40 -0.02
CA VAL A 63 -2.50 -18.83 -0.16
C VAL A 63 -2.12 -19.76 0.98
N PHE A 64 -1.67 -20.96 0.63
CA PHE A 64 -1.07 -21.90 1.58
C PHE A 64 0.45 -21.82 1.45
N GLN A 65 1.12 -21.09 2.35
CA GLN A 65 2.57 -20.91 2.30
C GLN A 65 3.31 -22.21 2.66
N GLU A 66 2.86 -22.89 3.72
CA GLU A 66 3.42 -24.16 4.21
C GLU A 66 2.25 -25.11 4.56
N PRO A 67 1.54 -25.65 3.55
CA PRO A 67 0.41 -26.54 3.81
C PRO A 67 0.88 -27.80 4.53
N THR A 68 0.00 -28.36 5.37
CA THR A 68 0.25 -29.69 5.93
C THR A 68 0.45 -30.72 4.80
N MET A 69 1.14 -31.83 5.09
CA MET A 69 1.32 -32.90 4.09
C MET A 69 -0.01 -33.45 3.56
N SER A 70 -1.04 -33.50 4.41
CA SER A 70 -2.39 -33.92 4.03
C SER A 70 -3.04 -32.91 3.08
N MET A 71 -2.98 -31.61 3.42
CA MET A 71 -3.55 -30.55 2.60
C MET A 71 -2.81 -30.43 1.26
N TYR A 72 -1.48 -30.50 1.26
CA TYR A 72 -0.66 -30.50 0.05
C TYR A 72 -1.04 -31.63 -0.91
N LYS A 73 -1.26 -32.85 -0.41
CA LYS A 73 -1.72 -33.98 -1.22
C LYS A 73 -3.07 -33.69 -1.87
N VAL A 74 -4.02 -33.15 -1.11
CA VAL A 74 -5.36 -32.77 -1.61
C VAL A 74 -5.27 -31.69 -2.68
N LEU A 75 -4.46 -30.64 -2.45
CA LEU A 75 -4.27 -29.54 -3.39
C LEU A 75 -3.57 -29.98 -4.68
N SER A 76 -2.66 -30.95 -4.60
CA SER A 76 -1.85 -31.42 -5.73
C SER A 76 -2.54 -32.51 -6.55
N HIS A 77 -3.45 -33.29 -5.96
CA HIS A 77 -4.15 -34.41 -6.63
C HIS A 77 -5.61 -34.05 -6.97
N LEU A 78 -5.83 -32.88 -7.57
CA LEU A 78 -7.15 -32.42 -8.02
C LEU A 78 -7.59 -33.05 -9.36
N GLU A 79 -7.31 -34.34 -9.58
CA GLU A 79 -7.76 -35.01 -10.80
C GLU A 79 -9.29 -35.14 -10.79
N GLY A 80 -9.95 -34.50 -11.77
CA GLY A 80 -11.36 -34.75 -12.10
C GLY A 80 -12.39 -33.77 -11.52
N ARG A 81 -12.05 -32.85 -10.63
CA ARG A 81 -12.98 -31.76 -10.24
C ARG A 81 -12.86 -30.60 -11.20
N LYS A 82 -13.64 -30.63 -12.28
CA LYS A 82 -13.87 -29.42 -13.08
C LYS A 82 -14.60 -28.41 -12.18
N ALA A 83 -13.95 -27.28 -11.92
CA ALA A 83 -14.65 -26.12 -11.41
C ALA A 83 -15.85 -25.86 -12.33
N GLU A 84 -17.04 -25.68 -11.75
CA GLU A 84 -18.20 -25.35 -12.56
C GLU A 84 -17.88 -24.13 -13.44
N PRO A 85 -18.36 -24.10 -14.70
CA PRO A 85 -18.17 -22.95 -15.57
C PRO A 85 -18.61 -21.68 -14.82
N ARG A 86 -17.64 -20.79 -14.58
CA ARG A 86 -17.78 -19.60 -13.73
C ARG A 86 -19.02 -18.79 -14.14
N ARG A 87 -19.93 -18.54 -13.20
CA ARG A 87 -21.04 -17.57 -13.34
C ARG A 87 -20.78 -16.34 -12.47
N PHE A 88 -19.64 -15.69 -12.66
CA PHE A 88 -19.44 -14.37 -12.04
C PHE A 88 -20.09 -13.31 -12.92
N HIS A 89 -20.84 -12.41 -12.30
CA HIS A 89 -21.37 -11.23 -13.00
C HIS A 89 -20.27 -10.18 -13.23
N THR A 90 -19.22 -10.22 -12.41
CA THR A 90 -18.06 -9.32 -12.48
C THR A 90 -16.98 -9.88 -13.40
N ASP A 91 -16.52 -9.06 -14.37
CA ASP A 91 -15.35 -9.37 -15.20
C ASP A 91 -14.05 -9.13 -14.40
N PHE A 92 -13.66 -10.12 -13.59
CA PHE A 92 -12.43 -10.05 -12.80
C PHE A 92 -11.15 -9.87 -13.64
N PRO A 93 -10.96 -10.52 -14.81
CA PRO A 93 -9.83 -10.23 -15.68
C PRO A 93 -9.72 -8.76 -16.08
N PHE A 94 -10.84 -8.13 -16.47
CA PHE A 94 -10.87 -6.71 -16.80
C PHE A 94 -10.57 -5.84 -15.59
N VAL A 95 -11.22 -6.11 -14.46
CA VAL A 95 -10.98 -5.38 -13.19
C VAL A 95 -9.51 -5.48 -12.79
N ARG A 96 -8.92 -6.68 -12.85
CA ARG A 96 -7.50 -6.90 -12.57
C ARG A 96 -6.60 -6.07 -13.49
N LYS A 97 -6.86 -6.10 -14.80
CA LYS A 97 -6.06 -5.34 -15.77
C LYS A 97 -6.14 -3.84 -15.50
N ARG A 98 -7.35 -3.30 -15.34
CA ARG A 98 -7.57 -1.89 -15.03
C ARG A 98 -6.88 -1.47 -13.72
N THR A 99 -7.03 -2.27 -12.67
CA THR A 99 -6.40 -1.99 -11.37
C THR A 99 -4.88 -2.04 -11.47
N GLN A 100 -4.32 -2.99 -12.21
CA GLN A 100 -2.88 -3.07 -12.44
C GLN A 100 -2.34 -1.84 -13.17
N GLU A 101 -3.05 -1.36 -14.20
CA GLU A 101 -2.69 -0.12 -14.91
C GLU A 101 -2.70 1.09 -13.97
N MET A 102 -3.73 1.23 -13.13
CA MET A 102 -3.79 2.30 -12.13
C MET A 102 -2.61 2.25 -11.14
N ILE A 103 -2.27 1.06 -10.64
CA ILE A 103 -1.12 0.88 -9.73
C ILE A 103 0.19 1.27 -10.42
N ASN A 104 0.39 0.85 -11.67
CA ASN A 104 1.61 1.15 -12.42
C ASN A 104 1.75 2.66 -12.66
N ASN A 105 0.65 3.34 -13.00
CA ASN A 105 0.64 4.78 -13.19
C ASN A 105 0.97 5.50 -11.87
N ALA A 106 0.34 5.10 -10.76
CA ALA A 106 0.63 5.67 -9.45
C ALA A 106 2.11 5.50 -9.05
N ARG A 107 2.68 4.30 -9.30
CA ARG A 107 4.12 4.05 -9.07
C ARG A 107 5.01 4.95 -9.91
N SER A 108 4.65 5.18 -11.18
CA SER A 108 5.39 6.08 -12.07
C SER A 108 5.41 7.51 -11.53
N GLU A 109 4.26 8.05 -11.13
CA GLU A 109 4.18 9.41 -10.58
C GLU A 109 4.96 9.55 -9.26
N ILE A 110 4.82 8.57 -8.35
CA ILE A 110 5.59 8.54 -7.10
C ILE A 110 7.10 8.54 -7.38
N ASN A 111 7.56 7.74 -8.35
CA ASN A 111 8.97 7.67 -8.69
C ASN A 111 9.50 8.98 -9.30
N LYS A 112 8.68 9.69 -10.08
CA LYS A 112 9.04 11.03 -10.59
C LYS A 112 9.20 12.03 -9.45
N GLU A 113 8.26 12.06 -8.52
CA GLU A 113 8.32 12.95 -7.37
C GLU A 113 9.54 12.65 -6.47
N ILE A 114 9.85 11.37 -6.26
CA ILE A 114 11.08 10.96 -5.57
C ILE A 114 12.31 11.50 -6.29
N GLN A 115 12.35 11.41 -7.63
CA GLN A 115 13.48 11.90 -8.42
C GLN A 115 13.63 13.42 -8.32
N ASP A 116 12.54 14.17 -8.44
CA ASP A 116 12.54 15.63 -8.32
C ASP A 116 13.03 16.08 -6.93
N LEU A 117 12.60 15.38 -5.87
CA LEU A 117 13.08 15.64 -4.51
C LEU A 117 14.56 15.30 -4.34
N MET A 118 15.04 14.19 -4.92
CA MET A 118 16.45 13.82 -4.89
C MET A 118 17.32 14.87 -5.60
N ASP A 119 16.87 15.40 -6.74
CA ASP A 119 17.60 16.41 -7.50
C ASP A 119 17.60 17.76 -6.76
N SER A 120 16.48 18.14 -6.15
CA SER A 120 16.39 19.32 -5.29
C SER A 120 17.32 19.22 -4.07
N LEU A 121 17.33 18.06 -3.39
CA LEU A 121 18.22 17.81 -2.26
C LEU A 121 19.69 17.90 -2.67
N LYS A 122 20.05 17.35 -3.83
CA LYS A 122 21.40 17.45 -4.37
C LYS A 122 21.79 18.89 -4.68
N ALA A 123 20.92 19.65 -5.33
CA ALA A 123 21.15 21.06 -5.63
C ALA A 123 21.33 21.89 -4.36
N ALA A 124 20.52 21.63 -3.32
CA ALA A 124 20.64 22.27 -2.02
C ALA A 124 21.99 21.95 -1.35
N HIS A 125 22.43 20.68 -1.37
CA HIS A 125 23.75 20.29 -0.85
C HIS A 125 24.91 20.95 -1.61
N GLU A 126 24.84 21.03 -2.94
CA GLU A 126 25.85 21.71 -3.75
C GLU A 126 25.90 23.22 -3.43
N LEU A 127 24.75 23.84 -3.21
CA LEU A 127 24.66 25.26 -2.85
C LEU A 127 25.23 25.54 -1.46
N ILE A 128 24.92 24.71 -0.47
CA ILE A 128 25.52 24.76 0.88
C ILE A 128 27.05 24.64 0.78
N GLY A 129 27.56 23.69 -0.02
CA GLY A 129 28.99 23.52 -0.23
C GLY A 129 29.68 24.70 -0.91
N LYS A 130 28.99 25.42 -1.82
CA LYS A 130 29.51 26.65 -2.43
C LYS A 130 29.58 27.79 -1.42
N TYR A 131 28.48 28.07 -0.72
CA TYR A 131 28.43 29.16 0.26
C TYR A 131 29.39 28.92 1.44
N SER A 132 29.55 27.68 1.89
CA SER A 132 30.55 27.35 2.93
C SER A 132 31.97 27.76 2.50
N LYS A 133 32.38 27.44 1.26
CA LYS A 133 33.70 27.81 0.73
C LYS A 133 33.86 29.33 0.57
N GLU A 134 32.79 30.01 0.17
CA GLU A 134 32.79 31.46 0.02
C GLU A 134 32.94 32.14 1.38
N VAL A 135 32.22 31.68 2.40
CA VAL A 135 32.37 32.14 3.80
C VAL A 135 33.81 31.93 4.28
N ASP A 136 34.38 30.73 4.11
CA ASP A 136 35.77 30.45 4.49
C ASP A 136 36.76 31.40 3.79
N SER A 137 36.53 31.71 2.50
CA SER A 137 37.39 32.61 1.74
C SER A 137 37.27 34.08 2.17
N LEU A 138 36.07 34.53 2.54
CA LEU A 138 35.82 35.88 3.04
C LEU A 138 36.36 36.06 4.45
N GLU A 139 36.23 35.06 5.32
CA GLU A 139 36.84 35.06 6.66
C GLU A 139 38.37 35.09 6.57
N ALA A 140 38.97 34.33 5.65
CA ALA A 140 40.41 34.38 5.41
C ALA A 140 40.87 35.75 4.87
N ALA A 141 40.07 36.41 4.03
CA ALA A 141 40.35 37.75 3.51
C ALA A 141 40.14 38.86 4.56
N ALA A 142 39.16 38.70 5.45
CA ALA A 142 38.89 39.63 6.56
C ALA A 142 39.86 39.43 7.75
N GLY A 143 40.52 38.28 7.83
CA GLY A 143 41.51 37.90 8.85
C GLY A 143 42.85 38.66 8.80
N ASN A 144 42.95 39.77 8.06
CA ASN A 144 44.10 40.67 8.13
C ASN A 144 43.69 42.06 8.68
N PRO A 145 43.29 42.19 9.96
CA PRO A 145 43.32 43.48 10.63
C PRO A 145 44.77 43.79 10.99
N GLU A 146 45.17 45.02 10.68
CA GLU A 146 46.42 45.63 11.13
C GLU A 146 46.65 45.36 12.62
N ASP A 147 47.90 45.02 12.94
CA ASP A 147 48.47 44.93 14.28
C ASP A 147 48.41 46.31 14.96
N GLY A 148 47.20 46.70 15.37
CA GLY A 148 46.91 47.89 16.14
C GLY A 148 47.07 47.58 17.62
N SER A 149 48.31 47.60 18.10
CA SER A 149 48.69 47.65 19.51
C SER A 149 47.78 48.65 20.27
N PHE A 150 46.77 48.15 20.97
CA PHE A 150 46.03 48.92 21.96
C PHE A 150 46.59 48.59 23.35
N THR A 151 47.55 49.39 23.80
CA THR A 151 47.98 49.41 25.19
C THR A 151 46.89 50.05 26.04
N CYS A 152 46.11 49.24 26.75
CA CYS A 152 45.29 49.75 27.85
C CYS A 152 46.21 50.06 29.04
N GLU A 153 46.48 51.35 29.27
CA GLU A 153 47.06 51.83 30.52
C GLU A 153 46.12 51.54 31.68
N ASN A 154 46.59 50.73 32.62
CA ASN A 154 45.89 50.44 33.87
C ASN A 154 46.25 51.51 34.91
N SER A 155 45.41 52.52 35.04
CA SER A 155 45.49 53.52 36.12
C SER A 155 44.23 53.48 36.98
N GLY A 156 44.11 52.41 37.76
CA GLY A 156 43.19 52.30 38.90
C GLY A 156 43.95 52.36 40.21
N GLN A 157 44.40 53.55 40.60
CA GLN A 157 44.83 53.81 41.98
C GLN A 157 43.59 53.95 42.89
N ASN A 158 43.73 53.35 44.07
CA ASN A 158 43.37 53.91 45.38
C ASN A 158 41.98 53.64 46.02
N THR A 159 42.08 52.76 47.04
CA THR A 159 41.80 52.99 48.49
C THR A 159 40.38 52.93 49.07
N LEU A 160 40.36 52.16 50.16
CA LEU A 160 39.45 52.05 51.32
C LEU A 160 38.16 51.24 51.14
#